data_AF-A0A517Y9I4-F1
#
_entry.id   AF-A0A517Y9I4-F1
#
_cell.length_a   1.000
_cell.length_b   1.000
_cell.length_c   1.000
_cell.angle_alpha   90.00
_cell.angle_beta   90.00
_cell.angle_gamma   90.00
#
_symmetry.space_group_name_H-M   'P 1'
#
loop_
_entity.id
_entity.type
_entity.pdbx_description
1 polymer ?
#
loop_
_entity_poly.entity_id
_entity_poly.type
_entity_poly.pdbx_seq_one_letter_code
_entity_poly.pdbx_strand_id
1 'polypeptide(L)'
;MKNFVLVICLALTALTTASRQTASAQTADWPPNKEKETEFGGRKLDTYQHGVQKEWGYSALQRDTFLVLHPKQARTNAPLYVVLHSAGHDVHSCLKCTATVGNHDIYHAPEEFFALYLDCRANKGDWWWGSEKNKGPEVSPPEKRVMDSVKWVIQQYGIDANRVYLCGNSMGGSGTLGIGMRHGDVFAAIKANVPARVEHVSSRMYFPPQSVPADVALPDPPIVVDYSAPNDSWSKDHDLFAKAMNERKYPLYFYWGPFGHANNHEKIMQVNDLINSFDWLSVKKNEAYPVFTSASTNDALPWPNQLADKKAGQVNAFFRWKNVSDTPEGAELSLFLTKPSEFKTSFAIPTEATADVTLRRLQMLRVAPGQNVKWKFGSASGEAKADAAGLVTIPQLKITAEPVNLNIALAK
;
A
#
# COMPACT_ATOMS: atom_id res chain seq x y z
N MET A 1 -92.41 10.57 -11.93
CA MET A 1 -92.05 11.34 -10.72
C MET A 1 -90.91 10.63 -10.02
N LYS A 2 -89.75 11.30 -9.92
CA LYS A 2 -88.69 11.23 -8.87
C LYS A 2 -88.17 9.85 -8.45
N ASN A 3 -86.89 9.52 -8.33
CA ASN A 3 -85.60 10.20 -8.49
C ASN A 3 -84.55 9.07 -8.57
N PHE A 4 -83.59 9.15 -9.50
CA PHE A 4 -82.37 8.35 -9.45
C PHE A 4 -81.45 8.93 -8.38
N VAL A 5 -81.02 8.13 -7.40
CA VAL A 5 -79.89 8.45 -6.52
C VAL A 5 -78.71 7.60 -6.95
N LEU A 6 -77.72 8.26 -7.55
CA LEU A 6 -76.43 7.72 -7.92
C LEU A 6 -75.53 7.77 -6.67
N VAL A 7 -75.19 6.61 -6.11
CA VAL A 7 -74.16 6.51 -5.05
C VAL A 7 -72.81 6.34 -5.72
N ILE A 8 -72.01 7.41 -5.73
CA ILE A 8 -70.59 7.39 -6.13
C ILE A 8 -69.78 6.94 -4.92
N CYS A 9 -69.25 5.73 -4.94
CA CYS A 9 -68.17 5.33 -4.03
C CYS A 9 -66.86 5.94 -4.53
N LEU A 10 -66.38 6.98 -3.84
CA LEU A 10 -65.04 7.53 -4.01
C LEU A 10 -63.99 6.50 -3.56
N ALA A 11 -63.22 5.98 -4.51
CA ALA A 11 -61.95 5.33 -4.21
C ALA A 11 -60.93 6.43 -3.85
N LEU A 12 -60.56 6.52 -2.57
CA LEU A 12 -59.38 7.29 -2.16
C LEU A 12 -58.13 6.55 -2.64
N THR A 13 -57.60 6.92 -3.80
CA THR A 13 -56.21 6.64 -4.16
C THR A 13 -55.31 7.52 -3.30
N ALA A 14 -54.73 6.93 -2.25
CA ALA A 14 -53.61 7.53 -1.54
C ALA A 14 -52.44 7.69 -2.52
N LEU A 15 -52.16 8.93 -2.94
CA LEU A 15 -50.90 9.26 -3.59
C LEU A 15 -49.78 9.04 -2.58
N THR A 16 -49.11 7.90 -2.66
CA THR A 16 -47.78 7.74 -2.09
C THR A 16 -46.84 8.65 -2.88
N THR A 17 -46.44 9.76 -2.29
CA THR A 17 -45.30 10.55 -2.76
C THR A 17 -44.04 9.72 -2.58
N ALA A 18 -43.76 8.85 -3.54
CA ALA A 18 -42.43 8.30 -3.71
C ALA A 18 -41.48 9.48 -3.90
N SER A 19 -40.66 9.76 -2.89
CA SER A 19 -39.51 10.63 -3.04
C SER A 19 -38.61 10.02 -4.11
N ARG A 20 -38.75 10.53 -5.34
CA ARG A 20 -37.72 10.36 -6.36
C ARG A 20 -36.46 11.01 -5.76
N GLN A 21 -35.56 10.19 -5.23
CA GLN A 21 -34.15 10.53 -5.19
C GLN A 21 -33.81 10.95 -6.62
N THR A 22 -33.66 12.25 -6.83
CA THR A 22 -33.16 12.79 -8.08
C THR A 22 -31.83 12.11 -8.33
N ALA A 23 -31.76 11.28 -9.37
CA ALA A 23 -30.49 10.85 -9.94
C ALA A 23 -29.74 12.14 -10.26
N SER A 24 -28.77 12.48 -9.41
CA SER A 24 -27.85 13.58 -9.64
C SER A 24 -27.24 13.38 -11.02
N ALA A 25 -27.35 14.39 -11.88
CA ALA A 25 -26.79 14.34 -13.22
C ALA A 25 -25.30 13.95 -13.11
N GLN A 26 -24.87 12.96 -13.90
CA GLN A 26 -23.46 12.61 -14.01
C GLN A 26 -22.74 13.78 -14.68
N THR A 27 -21.95 14.53 -13.91
CA THR A 27 -21.21 15.71 -14.39
C THR A 27 -19.73 15.36 -14.58
N ALA A 28 -19.08 16.00 -15.55
CA ALA A 28 -17.62 16.12 -15.56
C ALA A 28 -17.27 17.29 -14.63
N ASP A 29 -17.11 17.02 -13.35
CA ASP A 29 -16.88 18.05 -12.34
C ASP A 29 -15.72 17.67 -11.41
N TRP A 30 -14.69 18.49 -11.42
CA TRP A 30 -13.51 18.42 -10.57
C TRP A 30 -13.04 19.86 -10.33
N PRO A 31 -12.73 20.29 -9.10
CA PRO A 31 -12.38 19.48 -7.91
C PRO A 31 -13.58 18.84 -7.16
N PRO A 32 -13.30 17.95 -6.18
CA PRO A 32 -14.35 17.37 -5.34
C PRO A 32 -15.12 18.38 -4.50
N ASN A 33 -16.44 18.19 -4.42
CA ASN A 33 -17.36 18.98 -3.62
C ASN A 33 -17.64 18.28 -2.29
N LYS A 34 -17.54 19.01 -1.16
CA LYS A 34 -17.92 18.49 0.15
C LYS A 34 -19.44 18.43 0.23
N GLU A 35 -20.00 17.23 0.31
CA GLU A 35 -21.45 17.01 0.39
C GLU A 35 -21.96 17.12 1.82
N LYS A 36 -21.19 16.61 2.78
CA LYS A 36 -21.56 16.65 4.20
C LYS A 36 -20.33 16.49 5.10
N GLU A 37 -20.50 16.99 6.31
CA GLU A 37 -19.59 16.79 7.44
C GLU A 37 -20.37 16.08 8.55
N THR A 38 -19.81 15.00 9.08
CA THR A 38 -20.40 14.19 10.16
C THR A 38 -19.30 13.79 11.16
N GLU A 39 -19.62 12.92 12.11
CA GLU A 39 -18.65 12.31 13.03
C GLU A 39 -18.65 10.79 12.89
N PHE A 40 -17.49 10.17 13.06
CA PHE A 40 -17.33 8.73 13.15
C PHE A 40 -16.22 8.38 14.16
N GLY A 41 -16.55 7.61 15.19
CA GLY A 41 -15.57 7.19 16.20
C GLY A 41 -14.91 8.36 16.96
N GLY A 42 -15.65 9.44 17.21
CA GLY A 42 -15.12 10.65 17.87
C GLY A 42 -14.17 11.46 16.98
N ARG A 43 -14.18 11.23 15.66
CA ARG A 43 -13.37 11.93 14.67
C ARG A 43 -14.28 12.59 13.63
N LYS A 44 -13.93 13.80 13.20
CA LYS A 44 -14.65 14.48 12.13
C LYS A 44 -14.52 13.71 10.80
N LEU A 45 -15.61 13.59 10.07
CA LEU A 45 -15.71 12.86 8.81
C LEU A 45 -16.28 13.76 7.72
N ASP A 46 -15.48 14.07 6.72
CA ASP A 46 -15.93 14.75 5.50
C ASP A 46 -16.30 13.72 4.43
N THR A 47 -17.45 13.89 3.78
CA THR A 47 -17.87 13.12 2.60
C THR A 47 -17.76 14.00 1.36
N TYR A 48 -17.02 13.54 0.35
CA TYR A 48 -16.85 14.24 -0.90
C TYR A 48 -17.46 13.48 -2.06
N GLN A 49 -17.95 14.22 -3.04
CA GLN A 49 -18.33 13.70 -4.35
C GLN A 49 -17.64 14.48 -5.46
N HIS A 50 -17.35 13.79 -6.54
CA HIS A 50 -16.78 14.39 -7.74
C HIS A 50 -17.26 13.65 -8.99
N GLY A 51 -17.16 14.32 -10.13
CA GLY A 51 -17.33 13.74 -11.45
C GLY A 51 -16.03 13.14 -11.99
N VAL A 52 -15.92 13.02 -13.31
CA VAL A 52 -14.69 12.55 -13.97
C VAL A 52 -13.87 13.71 -14.54
N GLN A 53 -12.54 13.59 -14.47
CA GLN A 53 -11.63 14.40 -15.30
C GLN A 53 -11.45 13.75 -16.68
N LYS A 54 -11.32 14.57 -17.73
CA LYS A 54 -11.15 14.10 -19.10
C LYS A 54 -9.88 13.26 -19.26
N GLU A 55 -8.82 13.67 -18.57
CA GLU A 55 -7.47 13.12 -18.58
C GLU A 55 -7.41 11.70 -18.00
N TRP A 56 -8.42 11.33 -17.20
CA TRP A 56 -8.55 9.97 -16.67
C TRP A 56 -8.88 8.96 -17.78
N GLY A 57 -9.56 9.38 -18.84
CA GLY A 57 -9.89 8.53 -19.98
C GLY A 57 -11.08 7.60 -19.74
N TYR A 58 -12.01 7.99 -18.87
CA TYR A 58 -13.28 7.29 -18.70
C TYR A 58 -14.13 7.37 -19.98
N SER A 59 -14.72 6.26 -20.38
CA SER A 59 -15.60 6.19 -21.56
C SER A 59 -17.01 6.75 -21.31
N ALA A 60 -17.39 6.94 -20.05
CA ALA A 60 -18.68 7.48 -19.63
C ALA A 60 -18.46 8.39 -18.42
N LEU A 61 -19.33 9.39 -18.27
CA LEU A 61 -19.37 10.18 -17.06
C LEU A 61 -19.84 9.28 -15.91
N GLN A 62 -19.29 9.52 -14.73
CA GLN A 62 -19.70 8.88 -13.50
C GLN A 62 -19.54 9.84 -12.34
N ARG A 63 -20.16 9.50 -11.23
CA ARG A 63 -20.01 10.23 -9.97
C ARG A 63 -19.37 9.27 -8.97
N ASP A 64 -18.33 9.74 -8.31
CA ASP A 64 -17.55 8.97 -7.35
C ASP A 64 -17.64 9.63 -5.98
N THR A 65 -17.47 8.82 -4.93
CA THR A 65 -17.50 9.26 -3.54
C THR A 65 -16.22 8.82 -2.83
N PHE A 66 -15.69 9.69 -1.99
CA PHE A 66 -14.64 9.32 -1.04
C PHE A 66 -14.88 9.99 0.31
N LEU A 67 -14.29 9.43 1.36
CA LEU A 67 -14.43 9.91 2.73
C LEU A 67 -13.07 10.33 3.28
N VAL A 68 -13.04 11.44 4.02
CA VAL A 68 -11.84 11.89 4.75
C VAL A 68 -12.15 11.95 6.24
N LEU A 69 -11.54 11.03 6.99
CA LEU A 69 -11.61 11.01 8.45
C LEU A 69 -10.43 11.81 9.01
N HIS A 70 -10.71 12.82 9.83
CA HIS A 70 -9.71 13.72 10.40
C HIS A 70 -8.99 13.06 11.57
N PRO A 71 -7.78 13.52 11.93
CA PRO A 71 -7.18 13.19 13.22
C PRO A 71 -8.15 13.51 14.37
N LYS A 72 -8.09 12.73 15.44
CA LYS A 72 -8.89 12.96 16.66
C LYS A 72 -8.54 14.29 17.32
N GLN A 73 -7.27 14.67 17.26
CA GLN A 73 -6.79 15.99 17.65
C GLN A 73 -6.21 16.69 16.43
N ALA A 74 -6.71 17.90 16.12
CA ALA A 74 -6.23 18.69 15.00
C ALA A 74 -4.73 18.96 15.13
N ARG A 75 -4.00 18.79 14.03
CA ARG A 75 -2.56 19.06 13.95
C ARG A 75 -2.17 19.48 12.54
N THR A 76 -1.14 20.30 12.43
CA THR A 76 -0.50 20.65 11.16
C THR A 76 0.37 19.49 10.67
N ASN A 77 0.50 19.31 9.36
CA ASN A 77 1.34 18.28 8.74
C ASN A 77 1.04 16.88 9.31
N ALA A 78 -0.25 16.56 9.48
CA ALA A 78 -0.65 15.20 9.81
C ALA A 78 -0.29 14.25 8.65
N PRO A 79 0.10 13.00 8.95
CA PRO A 79 0.22 11.97 7.94
C PRO A 79 -1.13 11.60 7.30
N LEU A 80 -1.09 10.91 6.15
CA LEU A 80 -2.28 10.40 5.47
C LEU A 80 -2.25 8.87 5.32
N TYR A 81 -3.34 8.24 5.74
CA TYR A 81 -3.61 6.80 5.63
C TYR A 81 -4.67 6.54 4.56
N VAL A 82 -4.28 6.07 3.39
CA VAL A 82 -5.17 5.81 2.25
C VAL A 82 -5.63 4.35 2.28
N VAL A 83 -6.95 4.13 2.16
CA VAL A 83 -7.57 2.82 2.31
C VAL A 83 -8.33 2.41 1.07
N LEU A 84 -8.00 1.22 0.55
CA LEU A 84 -8.72 0.54 -0.52
C LEU A 84 -9.52 -0.64 0.04
N HIS A 85 -10.84 -0.62 -0.15
CA HIS A 85 -11.75 -1.64 0.37
C HIS A 85 -11.69 -2.99 -0.38
N SER A 86 -12.06 -4.06 0.32
CA SER A 86 -12.20 -5.44 -0.20
C SER A 86 -13.39 -5.58 -1.15
N ALA A 87 -13.46 -6.69 -1.88
CA ALA A 87 -14.65 -7.06 -2.61
C ALA A 87 -15.83 -7.27 -1.63
N GLY A 88 -17.05 -6.92 -2.05
CA GLY A 88 -18.24 -6.94 -1.19
C GLY A 88 -18.46 -5.68 -0.35
N HIS A 89 -17.50 -4.77 -0.32
CA HIS A 89 -17.59 -3.46 0.33
C HIS A 89 -17.74 -2.32 -0.68
N ASP A 90 -18.17 -1.19 -0.15
CA ASP A 90 -18.07 0.18 -0.67
C ASP A 90 -17.34 1.03 0.37
N VAL A 91 -17.10 2.30 0.05
CA VAL A 91 -16.41 3.23 0.95
C VAL A 91 -17.09 3.36 2.33
N HIS A 92 -18.42 3.32 2.40
CA HIS A 92 -19.15 3.48 3.66
C HIS A 92 -19.08 2.24 4.55
N SER A 93 -19.30 1.05 3.97
CA SER A 93 -19.17 -0.21 4.69
C SER A 93 -17.72 -0.50 5.07
N CYS A 94 -16.75 -0.05 4.26
CA CYS A 94 -15.32 -0.08 4.61
C CYS A 94 -15.01 0.73 5.87
N LEU A 95 -15.48 1.98 5.96
CA LEU A 95 -15.32 2.79 7.17
C LEU A 95 -16.05 2.14 8.36
N LYS A 96 -17.26 1.60 8.14
CA LYS A 96 -18.01 0.94 9.23
C LYS A 96 -17.28 -0.26 9.83
N CYS A 97 -16.46 -0.97 9.06
CA CYS A 97 -15.62 -2.06 9.61
C CYS A 97 -14.72 -1.56 10.73
N THR A 98 -14.28 -0.29 10.68
CA THR A 98 -13.36 0.27 11.67
C THR A 98 -14.02 0.62 13.01
N ALA A 99 -15.31 0.34 13.18
CA ALA A 99 -16.02 0.48 14.44
C ALA A 99 -15.83 -0.74 15.37
N THR A 100 -15.17 -1.80 14.89
CA THR A 100 -15.02 -3.05 15.64
C THR A 100 -13.62 -3.62 15.44
N VAL A 101 -12.87 -3.73 16.54
CA VAL A 101 -11.58 -4.43 16.56
C VAL A 101 -11.78 -5.87 16.08
N GLY A 102 -10.87 -6.34 15.24
CA GLY A 102 -10.92 -7.66 14.64
C GLY A 102 -11.76 -7.74 13.36
N ASN A 103 -12.24 -6.62 12.83
CA ASN A 103 -12.96 -6.55 11.55
C ASN A 103 -12.20 -5.66 10.56
N HIS A 104 -11.44 -6.29 9.66
CA HIS A 104 -10.57 -5.59 8.71
C HIS A 104 -9.66 -4.59 9.42
N ASP A 105 -8.81 -5.10 10.31
CA ASP A 105 -7.99 -4.25 11.20
C ASP A 105 -7.11 -3.25 10.43
N ILE A 106 -6.66 -3.61 9.23
CA ILE A 106 -5.90 -2.71 8.35
C ILE A 106 -6.64 -1.45 7.90
N TYR A 107 -7.97 -1.40 7.97
CA TYR A 107 -8.73 -0.18 7.65
C TYR A 107 -8.66 0.85 8.77
N HIS A 108 -8.21 0.49 9.97
CA HIS A 108 -8.12 1.39 11.11
C HIS A 108 -6.85 2.25 10.98
N ALA A 109 -7.05 3.50 10.59
CA ALA A 109 -5.98 4.50 10.61
C ALA A 109 -5.68 4.93 12.07
N PRO A 110 -4.42 5.20 12.43
CA PRO A 110 -4.08 5.78 13.73
C PRO A 110 -4.84 7.09 14.00
N GLU A 111 -5.04 7.42 15.28
CA GLU A 111 -5.87 8.57 15.68
C GLU A 111 -5.27 9.92 15.28
N GLU A 112 -3.95 9.98 15.04
CA GLU A 112 -3.20 11.17 14.67
C GLU A 112 -3.08 11.38 13.14
N PHE A 113 -3.62 10.46 12.34
CA PHE A 113 -3.55 10.49 10.87
C PHE A 113 -4.85 11.06 10.30
N PHE A 114 -4.78 11.72 9.15
CA PHE A 114 -5.94 11.74 8.26
C PHE A 114 -6.11 10.35 7.64
N ALA A 115 -7.35 9.93 7.38
CA ALA A 115 -7.62 8.72 6.62
C ALA A 115 -8.50 9.02 5.41
N LEU A 116 -8.07 8.57 4.23
CA LEU A 116 -8.81 8.68 2.98
C LEU A 116 -9.35 7.30 2.60
N TYR A 117 -10.66 7.13 2.64
CA TYR A 117 -11.34 5.94 2.16
C TYR A 117 -11.90 6.22 0.76
N LEU A 118 -11.56 5.39 -0.21
CA LEU A 118 -11.97 5.55 -1.61
C LEU A 118 -13.02 4.49 -1.97
N ASP A 119 -13.93 4.83 -2.88
CA ASP A 119 -14.89 3.87 -3.44
C ASP A 119 -14.43 3.36 -4.80
N CYS A 120 -14.69 2.08 -5.10
CA CYS A 120 -14.66 1.55 -6.48
C CYS A 120 -15.92 0.71 -6.81
N ARG A 121 -16.92 0.70 -5.92
CA ARG A 121 -18.12 -0.14 -6.06
C ARG A 121 -19.20 0.53 -6.90
N ALA A 122 -19.40 1.83 -6.72
CA ALA A 122 -20.49 2.58 -7.34
C ALA A 122 -20.47 2.47 -8.86
N ASN A 123 -19.28 2.37 -9.46
CA ASN A 123 -19.07 2.32 -10.88
C ASN A 123 -18.47 0.97 -11.28
N LYS A 124 -19.23 0.15 -12.03
CA LYS A 124 -18.84 -1.23 -12.38
C LYS A 124 -17.47 -1.33 -13.08
N GLY A 125 -17.06 -0.30 -13.82
CA GLY A 125 -15.77 -0.24 -14.50
C GLY A 125 -14.56 -0.04 -13.58
N ASP A 126 -14.80 0.39 -12.34
CA ASP A 126 -13.77 0.63 -11.32
C ASP A 126 -13.54 -0.59 -10.43
N TRP A 127 -14.43 -1.58 -10.47
CA TRP A 127 -14.31 -2.79 -9.67
C TRP A 127 -12.94 -3.46 -9.86
N TRP A 128 -12.42 -4.09 -8.81
CA TRP A 128 -11.02 -4.54 -8.74
C TRP A 128 -9.99 -3.43 -8.97
N TRP A 129 -10.34 -2.20 -8.59
CA TRP A 129 -9.51 -1.01 -8.77
C TRP A 129 -9.05 -0.83 -10.23
N GLY A 130 -9.90 -1.25 -11.17
CA GLY A 130 -9.66 -1.18 -12.61
C GLY A 130 -8.85 -2.34 -13.22
N SER A 131 -8.29 -3.24 -12.42
CA SER A 131 -7.36 -4.28 -12.90
C SER A 131 -8.02 -5.36 -13.76
N GLU A 132 -9.28 -5.73 -13.48
CA GLU A 132 -10.01 -6.72 -14.30
C GLU A 132 -10.36 -6.17 -15.68
N LYS A 133 -10.73 -4.89 -15.77
CA LYS A 133 -11.03 -4.23 -17.04
C LYS A 133 -9.76 -3.85 -17.80
N ASN A 134 -8.68 -3.53 -17.10
CA ASN A 134 -7.42 -3.03 -17.66
C ASN A 134 -6.25 -3.89 -17.19
N LYS A 135 -6.11 -5.07 -17.82
CA LYS A 135 -5.10 -6.09 -17.48
C LYS A 135 -3.68 -5.76 -17.93
N GLY A 136 -3.55 -4.85 -18.91
CA GLY A 136 -2.26 -4.38 -19.42
C GLY A 136 -1.53 -3.48 -18.44
N PRO A 137 -0.28 -3.10 -18.71
CA PRO A 137 0.58 -2.35 -17.78
C PRO A 137 0.22 -0.86 -17.63
N GLU A 138 -0.66 -0.35 -18.50
CA GLU A 138 -1.08 1.04 -18.53
C GLU A 138 -1.89 1.42 -17.30
N VAL A 139 -1.65 2.65 -16.80
CA VAL A 139 -2.43 3.21 -15.68
C VAL A 139 -3.85 3.49 -16.14
N SER A 140 -4.80 2.78 -15.53
CA SER A 140 -6.20 2.83 -15.90
C SER A 140 -6.94 4.03 -15.31
N PRO A 141 -8.14 4.39 -15.83
CA PRO A 141 -8.91 5.51 -15.31
C PRO A 141 -9.18 5.46 -13.79
N PRO A 142 -9.54 4.30 -13.18
CA PRO A 142 -9.71 4.19 -11.72
C PRO A 142 -8.44 4.50 -10.94
N GLU A 143 -7.27 4.11 -11.45
CA GLU A 143 -5.99 4.34 -10.78
C GLU A 143 -5.62 5.83 -10.84
N LYS A 144 -5.86 6.49 -11.98
CA LYS A 144 -5.69 7.96 -12.11
C LYS A 144 -6.62 8.71 -11.15
N ARG A 145 -7.89 8.29 -11.05
CA ARG A 145 -8.85 8.83 -10.09
C ARG A 145 -8.36 8.71 -8.65
N VAL A 146 -7.91 7.51 -8.25
CA VAL A 146 -7.35 7.28 -6.92
C VAL A 146 -6.19 8.24 -6.64
N MET A 147 -5.23 8.35 -7.56
CA MET A 147 -4.05 9.18 -7.36
C MET A 147 -4.38 10.68 -7.30
N ASP A 148 -5.32 11.16 -8.11
CA ASP A 148 -5.72 12.57 -8.07
C ASP A 148 -6.54 12.91 -6.82
N SER A 149 -7.37 11.99 -6.32
CA SER A 149 -8.02 12.13 -5.01
C SER A 149 -7.01 12.18 -3.87
N VAL A 150 -5.97 11.34 -3.88
CA VAL A 150 -4.88 11.39 -2.90
C VAL A 150 -4.16 12.74 -2.96
N LYS A 151 -3.75 13.19 -4.15
CA LYS A 151 -3.08 14.49 -4.34
C LYS A 151 -3.95 15.66 -3.89
N TRP A 152 -5.23 15.63 -4.21
CA TRP A 152 -6.18 16.66 -3.78
C TRP A 152 -6.32 16.71 -2.25
N VAL A 153 -6.46 15.56 -1.59
CA VAL A 153 -6.51 15.49 -0.11
C VAL A 153 -5.20 16.01 0.51
N ILE A 154 -4.05 15.68 -0.07
CA ILE A 154 -2.75 16.18 0.39
C ILE A 154 -2.74 17.71 0.41
N GLN A 155 -3.17 18.33 -0.69
CA GLN A 155 -3.21 19.78 -0.84
C GLN A 155 -4.29 20.42 0.06
N GLN A 156 -5.50 19.86 0.07
CA GLN A 156 -6.65 20.41 0.77
C GLN A 156 -6.44 20.49 2.29
N TYR A 157 -5.77 19.50 2.87
CA TYR A 157 -5.60 19.40 4.32
C TYR A 157 -4.17 19.68 4.81
N GLY A 158 -3.25 20.08 3.92
CA GLY A 158 -1.85 20.33 4.29
C GLY A 158 -1.19 19.10 4.90
N ILE A 159 -1.39 17.94 4.28
CA ILE A 159 -0.81 16.66 4.71
C ILE A 159 0.71 16.72 4.58
N ASP A 160 1.41 16.07 5.51
CA ASP A 160 2.84 15.80 5.32
C ASP A 160 3.04 14.87 4.11
N ALA A 161 3.45 15.44 2.97
CA ALA A 161 3.67 14.72 1.73
C ALA A 161 4.79 13.66 1.80
N ASN A 162 5.61 13.66 2.87
CA ASN A 162 6.58 12.61 3.11
C ASN A 162 6.03 11.44 3.92
N ARG A 163 4.79 11.53 4.39
CA ARG A 163 4.12 10.57 5.27
C ARG A 163 2.73 10.24 4.75
N VAL A 164 2.69 9.69 3.55
CA VAL A 164 1.48 9.18 2.90
C VAL A 164 1.63 7.67 2.72
N TYR A 165 0.60 6.93 3.11
CA TYR A 165 0.63 5.48 3.22
C TYR A 165 -0.60 4.89 2.54
N LEU A 166 -0.46 3.74 1.88
CA LEU A 166 -1.57 3.05 1.22
C LEU A 166 -1.76 1.66 1.82
N CYS A 167 -3.01 1.27 2.04
CA CYS A 167 -3.33 -0.04 2.52
C CYS A 167 -4.60 -0.64 1.92
N GLY A 168 -4.72 -1.96 2.05
CA GLY A 168 -5.92 -2.67 1.66
C GLY A 168 -5.86 -4.16 1.97
N ASN A 169 -7.03 -4.77 1.98
CA ASN A 169 -7.22 -6.20 2.21
C ASN A 169 -7.85 -6.85 0.97
N SER A 170 -7.52 -8.11 0.63
CA SER A 170 -8.16 -8.84 -0.47
C SER A 170 -8.05 -8.09 -1.82
N MET A 171 -9.16 -7.78 -2.48
CA MET A 171 -9.23 -6.91 -3.65
C MET A 171 -8.53 -5.55 -3.42
N GLY A 172 -8.71 -4.95 -2.24
CA GLY A 172 -8.01 -3.73 -1.83
C GLY A 172 -6.51 -3.95 -1.65
N GLY A 173 -6.09 -5.14 -1.22
CA GLY A 173 -4.68 -5.54 -1.15
C GLY A 173 -4.05 -5.62 -2.55
N SER A 174 -4.73 -6.25 -3.51
CA SER A 174 -4.29 -6.26 -4.92
C SER A 174 -4.19 -4.85 -5.50
N GLY A 175 -5.19 -4.00 -5.24
CA GLY A 175 -5.14 -2.58 -5.61
C GLY A 175 -4.00 -1.83 -4.94
N THR A 176 -3.70 -2.15 -3.68
CA THR A 176 -2.61 -1.53 -2.91
C THR A 176 -1.25 -1.84 -3.54
N LEU A 177 -1.01 -3.11 -3.89
CA LEU A 177 0.21 -3.50 -4.59
C LEU A 177 0.25 -2.89 -6.01
N GLY A 178 -0.85 -2.99 -6.76
CA GLY A 178 -0.92 -2.53 -8.16
C GLY A 178 -0.74 -1.03 -8.35
N ILE A 179 -1.48 -0.24 -7.57
CA ILE A 179 -1.41 1.23 -7.60
C ILE A 179 -0.17 1.70 -6.84
N GLY A 180 -0.01 1.24 -5.59
CA GLY A 180 1.00 1.77 -4.67
C GLY A 180 2.44 1.61 -5.18
N MET A 181 2.78 0.45 -5.75
CA MET A 181 4.16 0.17 -6.20
C MET A 181 4.66 1.10 -7.29
N ARG A 182 3.78 1.62 -8.15
CA ARG A 182 4.13 2.59 -9.19
C ARG A 182 4.32 4.01 -8.66
N HIS A 183 3.94 4.27 -7.41
CA HIS A 183 3.75 5.61 -6.88
C HIS A 183 4.56 5.87 -5.60
N GLY A 184 5.83 5.43 -5.56
CA GLY A 184 6.73 5.74 -4.44
C GLY A 184 7.18 7.21 -4.39
N ASP A 185 6.84 8.00 -5.42
CA ASP A 185 6.89 9.46 -5.41
C ASP A 185 5.78 10.10 -4.57
N VAL A 186 4.72 9.33 -4.26
CA VAL A 186 3.60 9.72 -3.38
C VAL A 186 3.65 8.96 -2.06
N PHE A 187 3.73 7.63 -2.10
CA PHE A 187 3.67 6.77 -0.91
C PHE A 187 5.04 6.51 -0.31
N ALA A 188 5.18 6.71 1.01
CA ALA A 188 6.39 6.35 1.73
C ALA A 188 6.52 4.82 1.87
N ALA A 189 5.40 4.18 2.26
CA ALA A 189 5.26 2.74 2.41
C ALA A 189 3.81 2.31 2.12
N ILE A 190 3.63 1.03 1.79
CA ILE A 190 2.32 0.41 1.54
C ILE A 190 2.20 -0.91 2.31
N LYS A 191 0.98 -1.24 2.75
CA LYS A 191 0.68 -2.51 3.42
C LYS A 191 -0.48 -3.25 2.76
N ALA A 192 -0.22 -4.43 2.22
CA ALA A 192 -1.23 -5.30 1.63
C ALA A 192 -1.49 -6.52 2.52
N ASN A 193 -2.77 -6.83 2.72
CA ASN A 193 -3.19 -7.98 3.49
C ASN A 193 -3.97 -8.95 2.60
N VAL A 194 -3.53 -10.21 2.58
CA VAL A 194 -4.07 -11.29 1.75
C VAL A 194 -4.48 -10.79 0.36
N PRO A 195 -3.57 -10.10 -0.36
CA PRO A 195 -3.90 -9.48 -1.64
C PRO A 195 -4.43 -10.57 -2.57
N ALA A 196 -5.65 -10.37 -3.06
CA ALA A 196 -6.38 -11.35 -3.84
C ALA A 196 -5.86 -11.35 -5.27
N ARG A 197 -4.64 -11.90 -5.48
CA ARG A 197 -3.79 -11.90 -6.69
C ARG A 197 -2.71 -10.82 -6.69
N VAL A 198 -1.58 -11.13 -7.34
CA VAL A 198 -0.44 -10.21 -7.58
C VAL A 198 -0.34 -9.79 -9.05
N GLU A 199 -1.27 -10.22 -9.90
CA GLU A 199 -1.33 -9.89 -11.33
C GLU A 199 -1.45 -8.37 -11.56
N HIS A 200 -2.16 -7.65 -10.67
CA HIS A 200 -2.26 -6.19 -10.75
C HIS A 200 -0.89 -5.53 -10.62
N VAL A 201 -0.10 -5.85 -9.59
CA VAL A 201 1.27 -5.32 -9.46
C VAL A 201 2.21 -5.84 -10.55
N SER A 202 2.07 -7.11 -10.94
CA SER A 202 2.94 -7.70 -11.96
C SER A 202 2.80 -7.00 -13.31
N SER A 203 1.57 -6.67 -13.73
CA SER A 203 1.33 -5.87 -14.92
C SER A 203 1.84 -4.43 -14.75
N ARG A 204 1.50 -3.76 -13.64
CA ARG A 204 1.83 -2.36 -13.40
C ARG A 204 3.34 -2.11 -13.27
N MET A 205 4.10 -3.07 -12.77
CA MET A 205 5.55 -2.95 -12.59
C MET A 205 6.36 -3.64 -13.70
N TYR A 206 5.71 -4.15 -14.76
CA TYR A 206 6.35 -4.89 -15.84
C TYR A 206 7.25 -6.01 -15.31
N PHE A 207 6.73 -6.78 -14.36
CA PHE A 207 7.42 -7.98 -13.89
C PHE A 207 7.47 -9.04 -15.00
N PRO A 208 8.48 -9.94 -14.99
CA PRO A 208 8.61 -10.97 -15.99
C PRO A 208 7.29 -11.71 -16.26
N PRO A 209 6.96 -12.02 -17.52
CA PRO A 209 7.83 -11.93 -18.71
C PRO A 209 7.90 -10.53 -19.35
N GLN A 210 7.24 -9.52 -18.78
CA GLN A 210 7.32 -8.15 -19.29
C GLN A 210 8.65 -7.49 -18.91
N SER A 211 8.94 -6.36 -19.55
CA SER A 211 10.07 -5.50 -19.23
C SER A 211 9.61 -4.06 -19.32
N VAL A 212 10.17 -3.21 -18.46
CA VAL A 212 9.86 -1.77 -18.46
C VAL A 212 10.29 -1.19 -19.83
N PRO A 213 9.36 -0.58 -20.59
CA PRO A 213 9.70 0.09 -21.84
C PRO A 213 10.71 1.22 -21.62
N ALA A 214 11.54 1.52 -22.61
CA ALA A 214 12.62 2.51 -22.48
C ALA A 214 12.10 3.94 -22.22
N ASP A 215 10.87 4.25 -22.62
CA ASP A 215 10.18 5.52 -22.43
C ASP A 215 9.37 5.59 -21.12
N VAL A 216 9.31 4.50 -20.35
CA VAL A 216 8.62 4.46 -19.06
C VAL A 216 9.63 4.59 -17.92
N ALA A 217 9.57 5.72 -17.21
CA ALA A 217 10.27 5.92 -15.96
C ALA A 217 9.36 5.57 -14.78
N LEU A 218 9.80 4.64 -13.93
CA LEU A 218 9.14 4.33 -12.65
C LEU A 218 9.93 4.99 -11.51
N PRO A 219 9.25 5.65 -10.54
CA PRO A 219 9.93 6.14 -9.35
C PRO A 219 10.46 4.96 -8.51
N ASP A 220 11.39 5.24 -7.59
CA ASP A 220 11.74 4.30 -6.53
C ASP A 220 10.46 3.87 -5.80
N PRO A 221 10.16 2.56 -5.66
CA PRO A 221 8.91 2.11 -5.09
C PRO A 221 8.80 2.44 -3.59
N PRO A 222 7.58 2.48 -3.03
CA PRO A 222 7.38 2.50 -1.57
C PRO A 222 7.95 1.23 -0.92
N ILE A 223 8.22 1.29 0.39
CA ILE A 223 8.48 0.05 1.16
C ILE A 223 7.20 -0.77 1.22
N VAL A 224 7.28 -2.06 0.85
CA VAL A 224 6.14 -2.97 0.85
C VAL A 224 6.16 -3.82 2.12
N VAL A 225 5.04 -3.79 2.84
CA VAL A 225 4.66 -4.84 3.78
C VAL A 225 3.55 -5.66 3.14
N ASP A 226 3.76 -6.96 3.02
CA ASP A 226 2.75 -7.88 2.54
C ASP A 226 2.60 -9.02 3.54
N TYR A 227 1.36 -9.46 3.76
CA TYR A 227 1.16 -10.78 4.32
C TYR A 227 0.08 -11.54 3.57
N SER A 228 0.29 -12.84 3.42
CA SER A 228 -0.52 -13.68 2.56
C SER A 228 -0.64 -15.10 3.10
N ALA A 229 -1.61 -15.87 2.60
CA ALA A 229 -1.93 -17.18 3.12
C ALA A 229 -1.81 -18.26 2.04
N PRO A 230 -0.91 -19.25 2.18
CA PRO A 230 -0.77 -20.30 1.16
C PRO A 230 -2.04 -21.15 1.03
N ASN A 231 -2.82 -21.27 2.11
CA ASN A 231 -4.10 -21.96 2.14
C ASN A 231 -5.29 -21.08 1.73
N ASP A 232 -5.06 -19.88 1.22
CA ASP A 232 -6.06 -19.04 0.58
C ASP A 232 -5.98 -19.15 -0.95
N SER A 233 -7.07 -19.60 -1.56
CA SER A 233 -7.16 -19.79 -3.01
C SER A 233 -6.99 -18.51 -3.85
N TRP A 234 -7.13 -17.32 -3.25
CA TRP A 234 -6.88 -16.03 -3.92
C TRP A 234 -5.43 -15.60 -3.87
N SER A 235 -4.69 -16.08 -2.89
CA SER A 235 -3.28 -15.75 -2.67
C SER A 235 -2.42 -16.58 -3.61
N LYS A 236 -2.35 -16.21 -4.89
CA LYS A 236 -1.57 -16.90 -5.92
C LYS A 236 -0.31 -16.13 -6.30
N ASP A 237 0.68 -16.83 -6.86
CA ASP A 237 1.86 -16.27 -7.53
C ASP A 237 2.75 -15.35 -6.67
N HIS A 238 2.67 -15.46 -5.34
CA HIS A 238 3.50 -14.66 -4.43
C HIS A 238 4.99 -15.04 -4.49
N ASP A 239 5.31 -16.25 -4.96
CA ASP A 239 6.69 -16.64 -5.29
C ASP A 239 7.27 -15.79 -6.44
N LEU A 240 6.47 -15.56 -7.49
CA LEU A 240 6.85 -14.69 -8.60
C LEU A 240 6.98 -13.23 -8.15
N PHE A 241 6.08 -12.77 -7.28
CA PHE A 241 6.16 -11.43 -6.70
C PHE A 241 7.44 -11.25 -5.87
N ALA A 242 7.71 -12.15 -4.91
CA ALA A 242 8.90 -12.09 -4.08
C ALA A 242 10.19 -12.20 -4.90
N LYS A 243 10.21 -13.07 -5.93
CA LYS A 243 11.32 -13.17 -6.87
C LYS A 243 11.55 -11.85 -7.61
N ALA A 244 10.51 -11.23 -8.14
CA ALA A 244 10.61 -9.95 -8.83
C ALA A 244 11.11 -8.84 -7.90
N MET A 245 10.61 -8.78 -6.66
CA MET A 245 11.08 -7.83 -5.65
C MET A 245 12.57 -8.03 -5.35
N ASN A 246 13.03 -9.28 -5.20
CA ASN A 246 14.44 -9.58 -4.98
C ASN A 246 15.32 -9.20 -6.19
N GLU A 247 14.94 -9.59 -7.41
CA GLU A 247 15.70 -9.31 -8.63
C GLU A 247 15.75 -7.82 -8.98
N ARG A 248 14.65 -7.09 -8.76
CA ARG A 248 14.59 -5.64 -8.96
C ARG A 248 15.18 -4.85 -7.80
N LYS A 249 15.64 -5.51 -6.72
CA LYS A 249 16.12 -4.86 -5.49
C LYS A 249 15.06 -3.91 -4.93
N TYR A 250 13.80 -4.33 -4.88
CA TYR A 250 12.69 -3.56 -4.31
C TYR A 250 12.44 -3.95 -2.85
N PRO A 251 12.07 -3.00 -1.97
CA PRO A 251 11.89 -3.23 -0.54
C PRO A 251 10.65 -4.10 -0.27
N LEU A 252 10.85 -5.27 0.32
CA LEU A 252 9.78 -6.19 0.69
C LEU A 252 10.01 -6.73 2.11
N TYR A 253 8.99 -6.58 2.95
CA TYR A 253 8.78 -7.35 4.17
C TYR A 253 7.56 -8.23 3.93
N PHE A 254 7.76 -9.55 3.87
CA PHE A 254 6.69 -10.49 3.52
C PHE A 254 6.50 -11.52 4.62
N TYR A 255 5.25 -11.82 4.96
CA TYR A 255 4.89 -12.78 6.00
C TYR A 255 3.80 -13.72 5.50
N TRP A 256 3.84 -14.98 5.92
CA TRP A 256 2.77 -15.91 5.58
C TRP A 256 2.48 -16.94 6.66
N GLY A 257 1.33 -17.58 6.54
CA GLY A 257 0.93 -18.71 7.37
C GLY A 257 -0.47 -19.21 7.00
N PRO A 258 -0.90 -20.37 7.54
CA PRO A 258 -2.17 -21.01 7.19
C PRO A 258 -3.42 -20.32 7.80
N PHE A 259 -3.52 -18.99 7.75
CA PHE A 259 -4.66 -18.23 8.30
C PHE A 259 -5.82 -18.00 7.32
N GLY A 260 -5.73 -18.53 6.09
CA GLY A 260 -6.76 -18.38 5.06
C GLY A 260 -6.98 -16.92 4.65
N HIS A 261 -8.16 -16.62 4.11
CA HIS A 261 -8.52 -15.26 3.66
C HIS A 261 -8.96 -14.36 4.84
N ALA A 262 -8.10 -14.25 5.87
CA ALA A 262 -8.38 -13.56 7.12
C ALA A 262 -8.11 -12.04 7.02
N ASN A 263 -8.83 -11.27 7.84
CA ASN A 263 -8.72 -9.81 7.95
C ASN A 263 -8.61 -9.30 9.40
N ASN A 264 -8.43 -10.22 10.34
CA ASN A 264 -8.37 -9.99 11.77
C ASN A 264 -6.94 -10.23 12.25
N HIS A 265 -6.27 -9.18 12.71
CA HIS A 265 -4.87 -9.22 13.13
C HIS A 265 -4.66 -10.18 14.30
N GLU A 266 -5.55 -10.22 15.29
CA GLU A 266 -5.42 -11.13 16.44
C GLU A 266 -5.39 -12.59 15.99
N LYS A 267 -6.29 -12.99 15.09
CA LYS A 267 -6.33 -14.34 14.52
C LYS A 267 -5.10 -14.65 13.68
N ILE A 268 -4.63 -13.69 12.90
CA ILE A 268 -3.43 -13.87 12.06
C ILE A 268 -2.18 -13.98 12.94
N MET A 269 -2.08 -13.19 14.01
CA MET A 269 -0.96 -13.22 14.96
C MET A 269 -0.86 -14.52 15.76
N GLN A 270 -1.95 -15.30 15.88
CA GLN A 270 -1.88 -16.66 16.42
C GLN A 270 -1.12 -17.63 15.51
N VAL A 271 -0.98 -17.29 14.22
CA VAL A 271 -0.31 -18.10 13.21
C VAL A 271 1.06 -17.52 12.84
N ASN A 272 1.13 -16.21 12.61
CA ASN A 272 2.36 -15.49 12.33
C ASN A 272 2.39 -14.19 13.14
N ASP A 273 3.14 -14.21 14.24
CA ASP A 273 3.27 -13.09 15.17
C ASP A 273 4.22 -11.96 14.70
N LEU A 274 4.79 -12.09 13.49
CA LEU A 274 5.66 -11.09 12.88
C LEU A 274 4.94 -10.10 11.94
N ILE A 275 3.65 -10.26 11.65
CA ILE A 275 2.90 -9.40 10.69
C ILE A 275 2.85 -7.91 11.05
N ASN A 276 3.21 -7.57 12.29
CA ASN A 276 3.30 -6.21 12.81
C ASN A 276 4.71 -5.85 13.30
N SER A 277 5.72 -6.68 12.99
CA SER A 277 7.10 -6.48 13.47
C SER A 277 7.78 -5.28 12.82
N PHE A 278 7.36 -4.89 11.62
CA PHE A 278 7.89 -3.73 10.90
C PHE A 278 6.90 -2.56 10.95
N ASP A 279 7.32 -1.44 11.57
CA ASP A 279 6.55 -0.20 11.63
C ASP A 279 6.66 0.58 10.32
N TRP A 280 5.88 0.17 9.34
CA TRP A 280 5.80 0.82 8.03
C TRP A 280 5.28 2.26 8.08
N LEU A 281 4.58 2.68 9.14
CA LEU A 281 4.08 4.05 9.31
C LEU A 281 5.15 5.01 9.86
N SER A 282 6.32 4.50 10.24
CA SER A 282 7.50 5.31 10.58
C SER A 282 8.30 5.75 9.34
N VAL A 283 8.13 5.05 8.20
CA VAL A 283 8.87 5.30 6.97
C VAL A 283 8.53 6.67 6.42
N LYS A 284 9.54 7.40 5.92
CA LYS A 284 9.36 8.69 5.25
C LYS A 284 9.88 8.67 3.81
N LYS A 285 9.25 9.48 2.97
CA LYS A 285 9.62 9.63 1.55
C LYS A 285 10.90 10.44 1.33
N ASN A 286 11.26 11.32 2.25
CA ASN A 286 12.49 12.11 2.18
C ASN A 286 13.65 11.47 2.94
N GLU A 287 13.65 10.14 3.05
CA GLU A 287 14.69 9.39 3.72
C GLU A 287 15.10 8.19 2.85
N ALA A 288 16.40 7.89 2.85
CA ALA A 288 16.92 6.69 2.20
C ALA A 288 16.47 5.43 2.96
N TYR A 289 16.47 4.30 2.26
CA TYR A 289 16.27 3.00 2.88
C TYR A 289 17.17 1.94 2.23
N PRO A 290 17.64 0.96 3.02
CA PRO A 290 18.29 -0.21 2.49
C PRO A 290 17.23 -1.20 2.00
N VAL A 291 17.52 -1.85 0.88
CA VAL A 291 16.81 -3.05 0.43
C VAL A 291 17.70 -4.25 0.72
N PHE A 292 17.14 -5.21 1.44
CA PHE A 292 17.77 -6.49 1.75
C PHE A 292 17.29 -7.54 0.75
N THR A 293 18.22 -8.12 -0.01
CA THR A 293 17.97 -9.21 -0.95
C THR A 293 18.88 -10.39 -0.63
N SER A 294 18.51 -11.59 -1.09
CA SER A 294 19.30 -12.81 -0.86
C SER A 294 19.61 -13.07 0.62
N ALA A 295 18.68 -12.71 1.50
CA ALA A 295 18.93 -12.76 2.94
C ALA A 295 18.95 -14.20 3.47
N SER A 296 19.96 -14.53 4.27
CA SER A 296 20.18 -15.89 4.80
C SER A 296 19.10 -16.38 5.77
N THR A 297 18.22 -15.49 6.20
CA THR A 297 17.17 -15.76 7.19
C THR A 297 15.80 -15.95 6.56
N ASN A 298 15.64 -15.69 5.26
CA ASN A 298 14.36 -15.85 4.56
C ASN A 298 13.93 -17.33 4.58
N ASP A 299 12.67 -17.58 4.95
CA ASP A 299 12.08 -18.91 4.84
C ASP A 299 11.80 -19.26 3.37
N ALA A 300 11.79 -20.56 3.05
CA ALA A 300 11.39 -21.04 1.74
C ALA A 300 9.92 -20.69 1.47
N LEU A 301 9.64 -20.10 0.31
CA LEU A 301 8.29 -19.71 -0.08
C LEU A 301 7.44 -20.96 -0.38
N PRO A 302 6.20 -21.03 0.13
CA PRO A 302 5.33 -22.18 -0.08
C PRO A 302 4.64 -22.19 -1.44
N TRP A 303 4.64 -21.08 -2.17
CA TRP A 303 4.06 -21.01 -3.52
C TRP A 303 5.03 -21.52 -4.59
N PRO A 304 4.52 -22.14 -5.68
CA PRO A 304 3.14 -22.59 -5.88
C PRO A 304 2.89 -24.02 -5.36
N ASN A 305 3.92 -24.70 -4.83
CA ASN A 305 3.94 -26.16 -4.71
C ASN A 305 3.65 -26.71 -3.32
N GLN A 306 3.73 -25.89 -2.26
CA GLN A 306 3.61 -26.30 -0.86
C GLN A 306 2.45 -25.58 -0.14
N LEU A 307 1.34 -25.37 -0.84
CA LEU A 307 0.18 -24.61 -0.35
C LEU A 307 -0.53 -25.21 0.87
N ALA A 308 -0.34 -26.52 1.12
CA ALA A 308 -0.87 -27.21 2.28
C ALA A 308 0.04 -27.14 3.51
N ASP A 309 1.23 -26.54 3.40
CA ASP A 309 2.12 -26.36 4.53
C ASP A 309 1.46 -25.48 5.60
N LYS A 310 1.61 -25.90 6.85
CA LYS A 310 1.09 -25.19 8.02
C LYS A 310 2.15 -24.31 8.67
N LYS A 311 3.39 -24.32 8.18
CA LYS A 311 4.47 -23.49 8.68
C LYS A 311 4.24 -22.03 8.27
N ALA A 312 4.33 -21.14 9.26
CA ALA A 312 4.43 -19.72 9.03
C ALA A 312 5.86 -19.35 8.63
N GLY A 313 6.02 -18.34 7.79
CA GLY A 313 7.35 -17.92 7.33
C GLY A 313 7.44 -16.43 7.06
N GLN A 314 8.65 -15.99 6.73
CA GLN A 314 8.95 -14.59 6.51
C GLN A 314 10.05 -14.33 5.46
N VAL A 315 10.03 -13.13 4.89
CA VAL A 315 11.13 -12.49 4.17
C VAL A 315 11.48 -11.17 4.85
N ASN A 316 12.77 -10.96 5.12
CA ASN A 316 13.38 -9.75 5.67
C ASN A 316 12.91 -9.25 7.06
N ALA A 317 12.09 -10.00 7.78
CA ALA A 317 11.43 -9.61 9.04
C ALA A 317 12.36 -9.00 10.09
N PHE A 318 13.62 -9.44 10.15
CA PHE A 318 14.55 -9.10 11.21
C PHE A 318 15.48 -7.93 10.89
N PHE A 319 15.57 -7.47 9.63
CA PHE A 319 16.48 -6.39 9.27
C PHE A 319 15.89 -5.01 9.57
N ARG A 320 16.69 -4.15 10.21
CA ARG A 320 16.34 -2.76 10.56
C ARG A 320 17.50 -1.83 10.20
N TRP A 321 17.19 -0.55 10.16
CA TRP A 321 18.19 0.47 9.93
C TRP A 321 17.85 1.80 10.62
N LYS A 322 18.84 2.69 10.63
CA LYS A 322 18.69 4.10 10.95
C LYS A 322 19.50 4.93 9.96
N ASN A 323 18.90 5.95 9.38
CA ASN A 323 19.61 6.92 8.55
C ASN A 323 20.56 7.76 9.42
N VAL A 324 21.83 7.91 8.99
CA VAL A 324 22.86 8.68 9.70
C VAL A 324 23.21 9.94 8.92
N SER A 325 23.59 9.80 7.64
CA SER A 325 23.90 10.94 6.76
C SER A 325 23.65 10.61 5.29
N ASP A 326 23.37 11.64 4.51
CA ASP A 326 23.24 11.59 3.06
C ASP A 326 23.73 12.94 2.52
N THR A 327 24.90 12.96 1.90
CA THR A 327 25.55 14.14 1.33
C THR A 327 25.89 13.89 -0.14
N PRO A 328 26.25 14.92 -0.92
CA PRO A 328 26.64 14.73 -2.31
C PRO A 328 27.84 13.78 -2.49
N GLU A 329 28.70 13.66 -1.48
CA GLU A 329 29.94 12.86 -1.52
C GLU A 329 29.77 11.43 -0.98
N GLY A 330 28.72 11.17 -0.19
CA GLY A 330 28.52 9.86 0.43
C GLY A 330 27.22 9.75 1.23
N ALA A 331 26.91 8.52 1.64
CA ALA A 331 25.75 8.20 2.47
C ALA A 331 26.13 7.19 3.55
N GLU A 332 25.43 7.27 4.68
CA GLU A 332 25.66 6.43 5.84
C GLU A 332 24.34 5.98 6.48
N LEU A 333 24.17 4.66 6.61
CA LEU A 333 23.05 4.04 7.30
C LEU A 333 23.59 3.06 8.36
N SER A 334 23.04 3.11 9.56
CA SER A 334 23.28 2.11 10.60
C SER A 334 22.39 0.91 10.35
N LEU A 335 22.94 -0.28 10.19
CA LEU A 335 22.21 -1.53 9.93
C LEU A 335 22.30 -2.46 11.14
N PHE A 336 21.19 -3.10 11.48
CA PHE A 336 21.11 -4.04 12.59
C PHE A 336 19.97 -5.04 12.42
N LEU A 337 20.05 -6.16 13.15
CA LEU A 337 18.95 -7.08 13.35
C LEU A 337 18.12 -6.68 14.55
N THR A 338 16.82 -6.97 14.50
CA THR A 338 15.92 -6.87 15.66
C THR A 338 16.42 -7.74 16.81
N LYS A 339 16.19 -7.30 18.05
CA LYS A 339 16.61 -8.00 19.27
C LYS A 339 15.49 -8.89 19.83
N PRO A 340 15.81 -10.02 20.50
CA PRO A 340 14.81 -10.84 21.20
C PRO A 340 13.97 -10.09 22.23
N SER A 341 14.50 -9.01 22.81
CA SER A 341 13.77 -8.16 23.76
C SER A 341 12.74 -7.23 23.11
N GLU A 342 12.77 -7.05 21.80
CA GLU A 342 11.91 -6.08 21.08
C GLU A 342 10.56 -6.68 20.69
N PHE A 343 10.48 -8.00 20.47
CA PHE A 343 9.25 -8.67 20.05
C PHE A 343 9.07 -9.99 20.77
N LYS A 344 7.84 -10.26 21.22
CA LYS A 344 7.42 -11.61 21.63
C LYS A 344 7.04 -12.38 20.37
N THR A 345 7.91 -13.28 19.92
CA THR A 345 7.70 -14.08 18.71
C THR A 345 8.06 -15.55 18.92
N SER A 346 7.36 -16.42 18.20
CA SER A 346 7.64 -17.85 18.06
C SER A 346 8.75 -18.15 17.05
N PHE A 347 9.14 -17.17 16.22
CA PHE A 347 10.24 -17.29 15.29
C PHE A 347 11.58 -17.17 16.01
N ALA A 348 12.55 -17.98 15.62
CA ALA A 348 13.92 -17.81 16.10
C ALA A 348 14.50 -16.51 15.54
N ILE A 349 14.75 -15.54 16.42
CA ILE A 349 15.42 -14.29 16.03
C ILE A 349 16.91 -14.59 15.83
N PRO A 350 17.47 -14.35 14.63
CA PRO A 350 18.87 -14.62 14.33
C PRO A 350 19.80 -13.68 15.09
N THR A 351 20.91 -14.21 15.60
CA THR A 351 22.00 -13.39 16.18
C THR A 351 22.86 -12.73 15.10
N GLU A 352 22.92 -13.35 13.92
CA GLU A 352 23.59 -12.88 12.72
C GLU A 352 22.86 -13.32 11.45
N ALA A 353 22.97 -12.54 10.38
CA ALA A 353 22.42 -12.85 9.07
C ALA A 353 23.29 -12.22 7.97
N THR A 354 23.30 -12.82 6.78
CA THR A 354 23.85 -12.15 5.59
C THR A 354 22.73 -11.66 4.69
N ALA A 355 22.95 -10.54 4.00
CA ALA A 355 22.08 -10.06 2.94
C ALA A 355 22.89 -9.21 1.95
N ASP A 356 22.45 -9.17 0.70
CA ASP A 356 22.87 -8.12 -0.22
C ASP A 356 22.12 -6.84 0.15
N VAL A 357 22.84 -5.73 0.30
CA VAL A 357 22.27 -4.45 0.74
C VAL A 357 22.37 -3.43 -0.39
N THR A 358 21.22 -2.95 -0.86
CA THR A 358 21.13 -1.88 -1.87
C THR A 358 20.55 -0.62 -1.25
N LEU A 359 21.25 0.51 -1.34
CA LEU A 359 20.68 1.79 -0.89
C LEU A 359 19.78 2.38 -1.97
N ARG A 360 18.57 2.77 -1.58
CA ARG A 360 17.59 3.43 -2.46
C ARG A 360 17.05 4.72 -1.84
N ARG A 361 16.43 5.54 -2.69
CA ARG A 361 15.85 6.84 -2.30
C ARG A 361 16.85 7.74 -1.58
N LEU A 362 18.11 7.72 -2.01
CA LEU A 362 19.13 8.67 -1.58
C LEU A 362 18.70 10.09 -2.00
N GLN A 363 18.74 11.01 -1.06
CA GLN A 363 18.29 12.39 -1.20
C GLN A 363 19.35 13.28 -1.84
N MET A 364 20.63 13.11 -1.47
CA MET A 364 21.73 13.97 -1.93
C MET A 364 22.75 13.21 -2.78
N LEU A 365 23.20 12.03 -2.33
CA LEU A 365 24.15 11.23 -3.10
C LEU A 365 23.52 10.80 -4.43
N ARG A 366 24.25 11.00 -5.52
CA ARG A 366 23.90 10.54 -6.87
C ARG A 366 25.06 9.72 -7.42
N VAL A 367 24.77 8.47 -7.78
CA VAL A 367 25.76 7.56 -8.35
C VAL A 367 25.35 7.27 -9.79
N ALA A 368 26.22 7.61 -10.74
CA ALA A 368 25.96 7.36 -12.15
C ALA A 368 26.05 5.86 -12.47
N PRO A 369 25.32 5.36 -13.49
CA PRO A 369 25.46 3.98 -13.94
C PRO A 369 26.91 3.60 -14.21
N GLY A 370 27.36 2.48 -13.65
CA GLY A 370 28.73 2.00 -13.79
C GLY A 370 29.80 2.78 -13.00
N GLN A 371 29.42 3.78 -12.19
CA GLN A 371 30.37 4.50 -11.34
C GLN A 371 30.83 3.61 -10.18
N ASN A 372 32.12 3.71 -9.83
CA ASN A 372 32.69 3.03 -8.67
C ASN A 372 32.47 3.85 -7.40
N VAL A 373 32.17 3.16 -6.32
CA VAL A 373 32.08 3.72 -4.97
C VAL A 373 32.91 2.88 -4.02
N LYS A 374 33.44 3.52 -2.98
CA LYS A 374 34.07 2.84 -1.84
C LYS A 374 33.02 2.61 -0.77
N TRP A 375 33.10 1.49 -0.09
CA TRP A 375 32.21 1.18 1.03
C TRP A 375 32.98 0.67 2.24
N LYS A 376 32.40 0.90 3.42
CA LYS A 376 32.89 0.36 4.69
C LYS A 376 31.73 -0.09 5.56
N PHE A 377 31.87 -1.23 6.19
CA PHE A 377 30.92 -1.79 7.15
C PHE A 377 31.68 -2.45 8.31
N GLY A 378 31.81 -1.73 9.43
CA GLY A 378 32.68 -2.16 10.53
C GLY A 378 34.15 -2.24 10.10
N SER A 379 34.75 -3.43 10.20
CA SER A 379 36.11 -3.72 9.71
C SER A 379 36.16 -4.12 8.23
N ALA A 380 35.02 -4.49 7.64
CA ALA A 380 34.93 -4.82 6.22
C ALA A 380 34.93 -3.53 5.39
N SER A 381 35.60 -3.56 4.23
CA SER A 381 35.58 -2.47 3.26
C SER A 381 35.91 -2.98 1.87
N GLY A 382 35.57 -2.20 0.86
CA GLY A 382 35.85 -2.55 -0.52
C GLY A 382 35.36 -1.49 -1.50
N GLU A 383 35.29 -1.90 -2.76
CA GLU A 383 34.70 -1.12 -3.84
C GLU A 383 33.46 -1.84 -4.37
N ALA A 384 32.50 -1.07 -4.86
CA ALA A 384 31.31 -1.56 -5.55
C ALA A 384 31.06 -0.70 -6.79
N LYS A 385 30.47 -1.31 -7.82
CA LYS A 385 30.11 -0.62 -9.05
C LYS A 385 28.59 -0.50 -9.14
N ALA A 386 28.10 0.70 -9.40
CA ALA A 386 26.67 0.92 -9.59
C ALA A 386 26.15 0.20 -10.85
N ASP A 387 24.94 -0.33 -10.76
CA ASP A 387 24.30 -1.00 -11.90
C ASP A 387 23.76 -0.02 -12.95
N ALA A 388 23.05 -0.52 -13.95
CA ALA A 388 22.47 0.30 -15.03
C ALA A 388 21.46 1.35 -14.53
N ALA A 389 20.88 1.17 -13.34
CA ALA A 389 19.98 2.11 -12.70
C ALA A 389 20.71 3.06 -11.71
N GLY A 390 22.04 2.98 -11.62
CA GLY A 390 22.83 3.77 -10.67
C GLY A 390 22.77 3.23 -9.24
N LEU A 391 22.25 2.02 -9.01
CA LEU A 391 22.10 1.46 -7.67
C LEU A 391 23.39 0.77 -7.23
N VAL A 392 23.81 1.07 -6.00
CA VAL A 392 24.95 0.42 -5.37
C VAL A 392 24.45 -0.72 -4.48
N THR A 393 24.94 -1.93 -4.74
CA THR A 393 24.66 -3.12 -3.93
C THR A 393 25.95 -3.65 -3.33
N ILE A 394 25.96 -3.83 -2.00
CA ILE A 394 27.06 -4.50 -1.30
C ILE A 394 26.63 -5.93 -1.00
N PRO A 395 27.27 -6.95 -1.59
CA PRO A 395 26.83 -8.33 -1.47
C PRO A 395 27.17 -8.90 -0.10
N GLN A 396 26.29 -9.76 0.41
CA GLN A 396 26.55 -10.64 1.56
C GLN A 396 27.10 -9.94 2.81
N LEU A 397 26.61 -8.74 3.13
CA LEU A 397 26.97 -8.07 4.39
C LEU A 397 26.45 -8.89 5.56
N LYS A 398 27.37 -9.23 6.48
CA LYS A 398 27.04 -9.90 7.74
C LYS A 398 26.54 -8.88 8.76
N ILE A 399 25.26 -8.91 9.07
CA ILE A 399 24.57 -7.98 9.99
C ILE A 399 24.25 -8.73 11.29
N THR A 400 24.43 -8.07 12.43
CA THR A 400 24.09 -8.62 13.76
C THR A 400 23.10 -7.69 14.46
N ALA A 401 22.70 -8.04 15.69
CA ALA A 401 21.87 -7.19 16.53
C ALA A 401 22.58 -5.90 16.99
N GLU A 402 23.90 -5.83 16.88
CA GLU A 402 24.67 -4.63 17.22
C GLU A 402 24.75 -3.69 16.00
N PRO A 403 24.33 -2.43 16.12
CA PRO A 403 24.34 -1.50 14.99
C PRO A 403 25.74 -1.25 14.43
N VAL A 404 25.87 -1.42 13.12
CA VAL A 404 27.09 -1.12 12.37
C VAL A 404 26.75 -0.20 11.21
N ASN A 405 27.54 0.84 11.01
CA ASN A 405 27.31 1.80 9.93
C ASN A 405 27.87 1.26 8.61
N LEU A 406 27.01 1.21 7.60
CA LEU A 406 27.37 1.10 6.20
C LEU A 406 27.62 2.51 5.65
N ASN A 407 28.86 2.80 5.32
CA ASN A 407 29.26 4.02 4.62
C ASN A 407 29.50 3.71 3.14
N ILE A 408 28.96 4.54 2.25
CA ILE A 408 29.23 4.54 0.82
C ILE A 408 29.72 5.93 0.44
N ALA A 409 30.84 6.01 -0.27
CA ALA A 409 31.42 7.28 -0.73
C ALA A 409 31.87 7.16 -2.19
N LEU A 410 31.73 8.25 -2.95
CA LEU A 410 32.24 8.30 -4.32
C LEU A 410 33.75 8.06 -4.33
N ALA A 411 34.23 7.19 -5.22
CA ALA A 411 35.66 7.06 -5.44
C ALA A 411 36.18 8.36 -6.07
N LYS A 412 37.19 8.99 -5.44
CA LYS A 412 37.89 10.15 -5.99
C LYS A 412 38.76 9.77 -7.17
#